data_AF-A0A1Z9NFD9-F1
#
_entry.id   AF-A0A1Z9NFD9-F1
#
_cell.length_a   1.000
_cell.length_b   1.000
_cell.length_c   1.000
_cell.angle_alpha   90.00
_cell.angle_beta   90.00
_cell.angle_gamma   90.00
#
_symmetry.space_group_name_H-M   'P 1'
#
loop_
_entity.id
_entity.type
_entity.pdbx_description
1 polymer ?
#
loop_
_entity_poly.entity_id
_entity_poly.type
_entity_poly.pdbx_seq_one_letter_code
_entity_poly.pdbx_strand_id
1 'polypeptide(L)' 'MKQKDIITSSISIFIGLVLIIAPFITDLKRSLILLGIIPLWMGIYIIYNILRNDIKNKK' A
#
# COMPACT_ATOMS: atom_id res chain seq x y z
N MET A 1 -14.82 -3.41 10.68
CA MET A 1 -13.66 -4.01 9.97
C MET A 1 -13.39 -3.30 8.66
N LYS A 2 -14.28 -3.37 7.65
CA LYS A 2 -14.04 -2.81 6.29
C LYS A 2 -13.45 -1.39 6.21
N GLN A 3 -13.98 -0.39 6.94
CA GLN A 3 -13.46 1.00 6.84
C GLN A 3 -12.04 1.15 7.38
N LYS A 4 -11.72 0.50 8.51
CA LYS A 4 -10.38 0.56 9.11
C LYS A 4 -9.35 -0.07 8.17
N ASP A 5 -9.69 -1.20 7.55
CA ASP A 5 -8.80 -1.91 6.63
C ASP A 5 -8.56 -1.12 5.32
N ILE A 6 -9.58 -0.42 4.81
CA ILE A 6 -9.46 0.49 3.67
C ILE A 6 -8.54 1.67 4.02
N ILE A 7 -8.74 2.31 5.18
CA ILE A 7 -7.91 3.42 5.63
C ILE A 7 -6.45 2.98 5.80
N THR A 8 -6.22 1.83 6.44
CA THR A 8 -4.88 1.24 6.61
C THR A 8 -4.23 0.96 5.25
N SER A 9 -4.97 0.41 4.29
CA SER A 9 -4.48 0.20 2.94
C SER A 9 -4.11 1.51 2.23
N SER A 10 -4.97 2.51 2.29
CA SER A 10 -4.74 3.81 1.65
C SER A 10 -3.49 4.50 2.22
N ILE A 11 -3.31 4.47 3.54
CA ILE A 11 -2.12 5.01 4.21
C ILE A 11 -0.85 4.27 3.77
N SER A 12 -0.90 2.92 3.71
CA SER A 12 0.23 2.10 3.27
C SER A 12 0.64 2.39 1.83
N ILE A 13 -0.32 2.52 0.92
CA ILE A 13 -0.08 2.88 -0.47
C ILE A 13 0.52 4.28 -0.57
N PHE A 14 -0.01 5.25 0.17
CA PHE A 14 0.47 6.63 0.17
C PHE A 14 1.94 6.72 0.64
N ILE A 15 2.27 6.06 1.75
CA ILE A 15 3.64 6.03 2.29
C ILE A 15 4.59 5.38 1.28
N GLY A 16 4.19 4.26 0.67
CA GLY A 16 5.00 3.60 -0.34
C GLY A 16 5.25 4.46 -1.58
N LEU A 17 4.24 5.19 -2.05
CA LEU A 17 4.38 6.17 -3.14
C LEU A 17 5.36 7.29 -2.79
N VAL A 18 5.24 7.87 -1.59
CA VAL A 18 6.17 8.91 -1.13
C VAL A 18 7.60 8.39 -1.07
N LEU A 19 7.82 7.18 -0.55
CA LEU A 19 9.16 6.57 -0.47
C LEU A 19 9.76 6.24 -1.84
N ILE A 20 8.93 5.92 -2.84
CA ILE A 20 9.39 5.70 -4.21
C ILE A 20 9.73 7.03 -4.88
N ILE A 21 8.92 8.08 -4.68
CA ILE A 21 9.08 9.36 -5.36
C ILE A 21 10.18 10.22 -4.71
N ALA A 22 10.36 10.15 -3.40
CA ALA A 22 11.30 11.00 -2.66
C ALA A 22 12.74 10.96 -3.21
N PRO A 23 13.34 9.80 -3.57
CA PRO A 23 14.69 9.73 -4.15
C PRO A 23 14.84 10.33 -5.54
N PHE A 24 13.74 10.68 -6.21
CA PHE A 24 13.78 11.37 -7.51
C PHE A 24 13.75 12.91 -7.38
N ILE A 25 13.29 13.42 -6.23
CA ILE A 25 13.13 14.85 -5.96
C ILE A 25 14.20 15.35 -4.98
N THR A 26 14.84 14.45 -4.25
CA THR A 26 15.82 14.75 -3.20
C THR A 26 17.09 13.92 -3.38
N ASP A 27 18.20 14.30 -2.73
CA ASP A 27 19.45 13.53 -2.70
C ASP A 27 19.39 12.25 -1.84
N LEU A 28 18.18 11.79 -1.51
CA LEU A 28 17.97 10.56 -0.78
C LEU A 28 18.44 9.34 -1.59
N LYS A 29 18.97 8.33 -0.89
CA LYS A 29 19.48 7.11 -1.54
C LYS A 29 18.36 6.40 -2.31
N ARG A 30 18.64 6.05 -3.56
CA ARG A 30 17.72 5.25 -4.41
C ARG A 30 17.30 3.92 -3.78
N SER A 31 18.05 3.40 -2.80
CA SER A 31 17.67 2.23 -2.01
C SER A 31 16.35 2.40 -1.23
N LEU A 32 15.91 3.63 -0.98
CA LEU A 32 14.60 3.93 -0.38
C LEU A 32 13.42 3.46 -1.24
N ILE A 33 13.60 3.32 -2.55
CA ILE A 33 12.58 2.74 -3.45
C ILE A 33 12.25 1.30 -3.00
N LEU A 34 13.26 0.54 -2.57
CA LEU A 34 13.07 -0.83 -2.07
C LEU A 34 12.20 -0.85 -0.80
N LEU A 35 12.38 0.14 0.06
CA LEU A 35 11.57 0.32 1.27
C LEU A 35 10.14 0.77 0.94
N GLY A 36 9.92 1.52 -0.14
CA GLY A 36 8.60 1.94 -0.60
C GLY A 36 7.77 0.82 -1.25
N ILE A 37 8.41 -0.17 -1.86
CA ILE A 37 7.74 -1.32 -2.49
C ILE A 37 7.00 -2.19 -1.46
N ILE A 38 7.55 -2.33 -0.24
CA ILE A 38 6.97 -3.15 0.84
C ILE A 38 5.56 -2.67 1.24
N PRO A 39 5.35 -1.40 1.66
CA PRO A 39 4.03 -0.90 2.03
C PRO A 39 3.07 -0.77 0.83
N LEU A 40 3.58 -0.62 -0.40
CA LEU A 40 2.75 -0.70 -1.61
C LEU A 40 2.16 -2.10 -1.81
N TRP A 41 3.00 -3.13 -1.71
CA TRP A 41 2.56 -4.52 -1.78
C TRP A 41 1.57 -4.86 -0.67
N MET A 42 1.82 -4.40 0.55
CA MET A 42 0.96 -4.65 1.70
C MET A 42 -0.42 -3.99 1.53
N GLY A 43 -0.48 -2.76 1.01
CA GLY A 43 -1.76 -2.11 0.70
C GLY A 43 -2.56 -2.84 -0.38
N ILE A 44 -1.91 -3.23 -1.48
CA ILE A 44 -2.55 -4.01 -2.55
C ILE A 44 -3.09 -5.35 -2.02
N TYR A 45 -2.32 -6.04 -1.18
CA TYR A 45 -2.76 -7.29 -0.56
C TYR A 45 -4.01 -7.12 0.30
N ILE A 46 -4.07 -6.04 1.10
CA ILE A 46 -5.24 -5.73 1.92
C ILE A 46 -6.47 -5.49 1.04
N ILE A 47 -6.36 -4.70 -0.03
CA ILE A 47 -7.46 -4.46 -0.98
C ILE A 47 -7.93 -5.75 -1.62
N TYR A 48 -6.98 -6.58 -2.08
CA TYR A 48 -7.30 -7.87 -2.70
C TYR A 48 -8.06 -8.78 -1.72
N ASN A 49 -7.63 -8.85 -0.46
CA ASN A 49 -8.27 -9.67 0.54
C ASN A 49 -9.67 -9.16 0.90
N ILE A 50 -9.87 -7.83 0.99
CA ILE A 50 -11.20 -7.23 1.19
C ILE A 50 -12.12 -7.60 0.02
N LEU A 51 -11.67 -7.43 -1.22
CA LEU A 51 -12.44 -7.73 -2.42
C LEU A 51 -12.82 -9.22 -2.48
N ARG A 52 -11.86 -10.10 -2.19
CA ARG A 52 -12.08 -11.55 -2.15
C ARG A 52 -13.10 -11.96 -1.10
N ASN A 53 -13.02 -11.36 0.09
CA ASN A 53 -13.96 -11.64 1.18
C ASN A 53 -15.36 -11.09 0.89
N ASP A 54 -15.48 -9.97 0.18
CA ASP A 54 -16.77 -9.46 -0.27
C ASP A 54 -17.42 -10.38 -1.33
N ILE A 55 -16.64 -10.91 -2.26
CA ILE A 55 -17.13 -11.89 -3.25
C ILE A 55 -17.55 -13.19 -2.55
N LYS A 56 -16.78 -13.67 -1.58
CA LYS A 56 -17.08 -14.90 -0.83
C LYS A 56 -18.33 -14.76 0.04
N ASN A 57 -18.58 -13.61 0.65
CA ASN A 57 -19.78 -13.37 1.48
C ASN A 57 -21.07 -13.15 0.66
N LYS A 58 -20.96 -12.88 -0.65
CA LYS A 58 -22.12 -12.76 -1.55
C LYS A 58 -22.55 -14.10 -2.18
N LYS A 59 -21.82 -15.18 -1.91
CA LYS A 59 -22.06 -16.53 -2.44
C LYS A 59 -22.62 -17.42 -1.34
#